data_AF-A0A8H7SS26-F1
#
_entry.id   AF-A0A8H7SS26-F1
#
_cell.length_a   1.000
_cell.length_b   1.000
_cell.length_c   1.000
_cell.angle_alpha   90.00
_cell.angle_beta   90.00
_cell.angle_gamma   90.00
#
_symmetry.space_group_name_H-M   'P 1'
#
loop_
_entity.id
_entity.type
_entity.pdbx_description
1 polymer ?
#
loop_
_entity_poly.entity_id
_entity_poly.type
_entity_poly.pdbx_seq_one_letter_code
_entity_poly.pdbx_strand_id
1 'polypeptide(L)'
;MVQDDDLNSTNTILVEKLPHHTVEDGPKETELNTRHLEAILAPLFEDLDNNIIFGWTSVGDEEKQATTRPDASINITNRAALGKRIGCGEVKAQFQALNHRLVGIDLMRITVLAKAASDKHKLKEIFTFSVVSKYATFYIFTRAQAYLYTMCEIAHIQLSLTLDHAPLFLSQLDKVAKIISCFQYTLNSRNHNYANDPFILTDNMLHNATDPKSSRKRKSITSHYNH
;
A
#
# COMPACT_ATOMS: atom_id res chain seq x y z
N MET A 1 1.51 -22.23 -12.31
CA MET A 1 0.79 -23.19 -11.45
C MET A 1 0.92 -22.64 -10.05
N VAL A 2 -0.09 -21.92 -9.58
CA VAL A 2 -0.18 -21.56 -8.16
C VAL A 2 -0.46 -22.88 -7.43
N GLN A 3 0.38 -23.22 -6.47
CA GLN A 3 0.38 -24.53 -5.82
C GLN A 3 -0.81 -24.57 -4.84
N ASP A 4 -1.64 -25.62 -4.89
CA ASP A 4 -2.85 -25.79 -4.05
C ASP A 4 -2.58 -25.66 -2.53
N ASP A 5 -1.32 -25.83 -2.10
CA ASP A 5 -0.90 -25.76 -0.70
C ASP A 5 -0.98 -24.33 -0.10
N ASP A 6 -0.73 -23.27 -0.89
CA ASP A 6 -0.74 -21.88 -0.42
C ASP A 6 -2.17 -21.39 -0.09
N LEU A 7 -3.16 -21.91 -0.82
CA LEU A 7 -4.55 -21.56 -0.61
C LEU A 7 -5.12 -22.25 0.64
N ASN A 8 -4.69 -23.49 0.89
CA ASN A 8 -5.15 -24.29 2.01
C ASN A 8 -4.59 -23.78 3.35
N SER A 9 -3.33 -23.28 3.34
CA SER A 9 -2.74 -22.61 4.49
C SER A 9 -3.44 -21.27 4.80
N THR A 10 -3.75 -20.47 3.78
CA THR A 10 -4.49 -19.20 3.92
C THR A 10 -5.87 -19.39 4.54
N ASN A 11 -6.60 -20.44 4.13
CA ASN A 11 -7.92 -20.76 4.68
C ASN A 11 -7.86 -21.16 6.16
N THR A 12 -6.85 -21.94 6.55
CA THR A 12 -6.65 -22.36 7.94
C THR A 12 -6.33 -21.16 8.83
N ILE A 13 -5.51 -20.22 8.34
CA ILE A 13 -5.13 -19.01 9.07
C ILE A 13 -6.32 -18.05 9.27
N LEU A 14 -7.19 -17.90 8.25
CA LEU A 14 -8.41 -17.08 8.39
C LEU A 14 -9.33 -17.61 9.51
N VAL A 15 -9.49 -18.93 9.59
CA VAL A 15 -10.38 -19.58 10.58
C VAL A 15 -9.83 -19.43 12.01
N GLU A 16 -8.51 -19.49 12.19
CA GLU A 16 -7.89 -19.44 13.51
C GLU A 16 -7.68 -18.01 14.05
N LYS A 17 -7.45 -17.03 13.17
CA LYS A 17 -7.03 -15.67 13.59
C LYS A 17 -8.11 -14.60 13.50
N LEU A 18 -9.16 -14.79 12.71
CA LEU A 18 -10.21 -13.77 12.59
C LEU A 18 -11.22 -13.85 13.73
N PRO A 19 -11.67 -12.70 14.27
CA PRO A 19 -12.72 -12.69 15.27
C PRO A 19 -14.06 -13.13 14.66
N HIS A 20 -14.92 -13.72 15.50
CA HIS A 20 -16.27 -14.11 15.10
C HIS A 20 -17.19 -12.91 14.86
N HIS A 21 -17.01 -11.82 15.62
CA HIS A 21 -17.85 -10.62 15.54
C HIS A 21 -16.99 -9.35 15.56
N THR A 22 -17.51 -8.28 14.96
CA THR A 22 -16.96 -6.92 15.05
C THR A 22 -17.85 -6.05 15.92
N VAL A 23 -17.26 -5.03 16.54
CA VAL A 23 -18.01 -3.96 17.22
C VAL A 23 -18.80 -3.15 16.18
N GLU A 24 -19.99 -2.63 16.54
CA GLU A 24 -20.92 -1.95 15.61
C GLU A 24 -20.28 -0.79 14.81
N ASP A 25 -19.40 -0.01 15.44
CA ASP A 25 -18.69 1.11 14.80
C ASP A 25 -17.46 0.69 13.97
N GLY A 26 -17.16 -0.61 13.95
CA GLY A 26 -15.94 -1.19 13.38
C GLY A 26 -14.70 -1.02 14.27
N PRO A 27 -13.62 -1.75 13.98
CA PRO A 27 -12.40 -1.66 14.75
C PRO A 27 -11.70 -0.31 14.57
N LYS A 28 -11.05 0.17 15.63
CA LYS A 28 -10.10 1.29 15.54
C LYS A 28 -8.90 0.90 14.68
N GLU A 29 -8.17 1.86 14.13
CA GLU A 29 -7.08 1.62 13.18
C GLU A 29 -6.02 0.61 13.69
N THR A 30 -5.56 0.74 14.93
CA THR A 30 -4.58 -0.21 15.51
C THR A 30 -5.13 -1.64 15.59
N GLU A 31 -6.39 -1.80 15.96
CA GLU A 31 -7.05 -3.11 16.02
C GLU A 31 -7.28 -3.66 14.61
N LEU A 32 -7.77 -2.82 13.68
CA LEU A 32 -7.94 -3.14 12.28
C LEU A 32 -6.64 -3.71 11.71
N ASN A 33 -5.53 -3.02 11.90
CA ASN A 33 -4.21 -3.41 11.43
C ASN A 33 -3.77 -4.74 12.05
N THR A 34 -3.64 -4.78 13.38
CA THR A 34 -2.95 -5.88 14.08
C THR A 34 -3.77 -7.15 14.26
N ARG A 35 -5.10 -7.05 14.30
CA ARG A 35 -5.99 -8.20 14.54
C ARG A 35 -6.63 -8.73 13.27
N HIS A 36 -7.06 -7.85 12.37
CA HIS A 36 -7.81 -8.25 11.18
C HIS A 36 -6.95 -8.29 9.93
N LEU A 37 -6.25 -7.19 9.62
CA LEU A 37 -5.48 -7.08 8.40
C LEU A 37 -4.21 -7.93 8.44
N GLU A 38 -3.52 -8.00 9.58
CA GLU A 38 -2.35 -8.87 9.77
C GLU A 38 -2.65 -10.32 9.39
N ALA A 39 -3.79 -10.84 9.86
CA ALA A 39 -4.22 -12.22 9.62
C ALA A 39 -4.44 -12.55 8.13
N ILE A 40 -4.69 -11.53 7.30
CA ILE A 40 -4.99 -11.70 5.87
C ILE A 40 -3.79 -11.30 5.02
N LEU A 41 -3.12 -10.19 5.32
CA LEU A 41 -2.08 -9.61 4.48
C LEU A 41 -0.71 -10.26 4.70
N ALA A 42 -0.37 -10.62 5.94
CA ALA A 42 0.92 -11.26 6.20
C ALA A 42 1.05 -12.60 5.46
N PRO A 43 0.07 -13.54 5.48
CA PRO A 43 0.16 -14.78 4.71
C PRO A 43 0.28 -14.60 3.19
N LEU A 44 -0.16 -13.45 2.64
CA LEU A 44 -0.10 -13.19 1.20
C LEU A 44 1.23 -12.58 0.76
N PHE A 45 1.94 -11.88 1.64
CA PHE A 45 3.06 -11.02 1.28
C PHE A 45 4.33 -11.22 2.12
N GLU A 46 4.26 -12.04 3.17
CA GLU A 46 5.41 -12.46 3.97
C GLU A 46 5.92 -13.82 3.51
N ASP A 47 7.23 -13.94 3.40
CA ASP A 47 7.92 -15.18 3.08
C ASP A 47 9.29 -15.12 3.74
N LEU A 48 9.34 -15.62 4.98
CA LEU A 48 10.54 -15.56 5.82
C LEU A 48 11.68 -16.41 5.25
N ASP A 49 11.35 -17.49 4.54
CA ASP A 49 12.34 -18.36 3.89
C ASP A 49 13.07 -17.60 2.78
N ASN A 50 12.37 -16.70 2.08
CA ASN A 50 12.93 -15.81 1.07
C ASN A 50 13.31 -14.42 1.60
N ASN A 51 13.39 -14.24 2.93
CA ASN A 51 13.75 -12.99 3.61
C ASN A 51 12.80 -11.82 3.31
N ILE A 52 11.54 -12.11 2.97
CA ILE A 52 10.49 -11.12 2.74
C ILE A 52 9.70 -10.96 4.03
N ILE A 53 9.71 -9.76 4.60
CA ILE A 53 9.00 -9.44 5.85
C ILE A 53 7.90 -8.44 5.55
N PHE A 54 6.69 -8.77 5.97
CA PHE A 54 5.58 -7.84 6.08
C PHE A 54 5.58 -7.25 7.50
N GLY A 55 5.31 -5.96 7.65
CA GLY A 55 5.18 -5.40 8.99
C GLY A 55 4.47 -4.08 9.05
N TRP A 56 3.68 -3.91 10.11
CA TRP A 56 3.07 -2.63 10.45
C TRP A 56 4.14 -1.67 10.96
N THR A 57 4.30 -0.58 10.23
CA THR A 57 5.21 0.49 10.58
C THR A 57 4.54 1.53 11.46
N SER A 58 3.22 1.72 11.46
CA SER A 58 2.59 2.72 12.34
C SER A 58 2.42 2.31 13.82
N VAL A 59 2.77 1.07 14.20
CA VAL A 59 2.50 0.51 15.55
C VAL A 59 3.63 0.77 16.58
N GLY A 60 4.57 1.70 16.30
CA GLY A 60 5.61 2.06 17.26
C GLY A 60 6.31 3.38 16.93
N ASP A 61 6.35 4.25 17.94
CA ASP A 61 6.98 5.58 18.06
C ASP A 61 6.27 6.78 17.42
N GLU A 62 5.83 7.68 18.31
CA GLU A 62 5.21 8.99 18.06
C GLU A 62 6.17 10.05 17.45
N GLU A 63 7.43 9.72 17.19
CA GLU A 63 8.50 10.72 16.93
C GLU A 63 8.97 10.90 15.48
N LYS A 64 8.48 10.12 14.49
CA LYS A 64 8.87 10.32 13.08
C LYS A 64 7.76 10.99 12.27
N GLN A 65 8.13 12.00 11.48
CA GLN A 65 7.24 12.73 10.56
C GLN A 65 6.37 11.73 9.76
N ALA A 66 5.07 11.76 10.07
CA ALA A 66 4.05 10.77 9.65
C ALA A 66 3.97 10.55 8.13
N THR A 67 4.44 11.50 7.34
CA THR A 67 4.44 11.49 5.87
C THR A 67 5.47 10.56 5.23
N THR A 68 6.55 10.21 5.94
CA THR A 68 7.67 9.42 5.40
C THR A 68 7.60 7.93 5.75
N ARG A 69 6.64 7.54 6.57
CA ARG A 69 6.43 6.17 7.03
C ARG A 69 5.04 5.70 6.56
N PRO A 70 4.97 4.59 5.81
CA PRO A 70 3.67 3.99 5.51
C PRO A 70 3.06 3.40 6.79
N ASP A 71 1.80 2.97 6.73
CA ASP A 71 1.21 2.15 7.80
C ASP A 71 1.77 0.72 7.77
N ALA A 72 2.00 0.18 6.57
CA ALA A 72 2.62 -1.12 6.36
C ALA A 72 3.81 -1.05 5.41
N SER A 73 4.81 -1.91 5.60
CA SER A 73 5.95 -2.05 4.72
C SER A 73 6.23 -3.52 4.43
N ILE A 74 6.58 -3.82 3.17
CA ILE A 74 7.08 -5.12 2.73
C ILE A 74 8.53 -4.94 2.32
N ASN A 75 9.43 -5.69 2.94
CA ASN A 75 10.87 -5.52 2.76
C ASN A 75 11.56 -6.85 2.50
N ILE A 76 12.50 -6.86 1.57
CA ILE A 76 13.49 -7.94 1.46
C ILE A 76 14.63 -7.59 2.43
N THR A 77 14.80 -8.35 3.49
CA THR A 77 15.88 -8.13 4.46
C THR A 77 17.21 -8.63 3.92
N ASN A 78 18.30 -8.05 4.43
CA ASN A 78 19.65 -8.54 4.16
C ASN A 78 20.34 -8.71 5.52
N ARG A 79 20.47 -9.96 5.96
CA ARG A 79 20.96 -10.31 7.31
C ARG A 79 20.08 -9.65 8.40
N ALA A 80 20.70 -9.08 9.44
CA ALA A 80 20.03 -8.49 10.60
C ALA A 80 19.46 -7.06 10.37
N ALA A 81 19.58 -6.50 9.15
CA ALA A 81 19.11 -5.14 8.87
C ALA A 81 17.87 -5.14 7.97
N LEU A 82 16.95 -4.19 8.22
CA LEU A 82 15.83 -3.92 7.34
C LEU A 82 16.35 -3.51 5.96
N GLY A 83 16.08 -4.34 4.96
CA GLY A 83 16.66 -4.18 3.64
C GLY A 83 15.79 -3.35 2.70
N LYS A 84 15.62 -3.86 1.49
CA LYS A 84 15.01 -3.16 0.36
C LYS A 84 13.49 -3.17 0.48
N ARG A 85 12.86 -1.99 0.53
CA ARG A 85 11.40 -1.88 0.48
C ARG A 85 10.91 -2.19 -0.93
N ILE A 86 10.13 -3.26 -1.04
CA ILE A 86 9.51 -3.72 -2.29
C ILE A 86 8.00 -3.46 -2.32
N GLY A 87 7.41 -3.13 -1.17
CA GLY A 87 6.05 -2.65 -1.11
C GLY A 87 5.72 -1.86 0.14
N CYS A 88 4.57 -1.17 0.09
CA CYS A 88 4.04 -0.40 1.21
C CYS A 88 2.52 -0.32 1.17
N GLY A 89 1.91 0.04 2.30
CA GLY A 89 0.48 0.19 2.43
C GLY A 89 0.06 1.35 3.33
N GLU A 90 -1.12 1.91 3.06
CA GLU A 90 -1.81 2.88 3.92
C GLU A 90 -3.17 2.31 4.32
N VAL A 91 -3.57 2.52 5.58
CA VAL A 91 -4.84 2.03 6.12
C VAL A 91 -5.63 3.18 6.71
N LYS A 92 -6.95 3.14 6.50
CA LYS A 92 -7.90 4.03 7.15
C LYS A 92 -9.09 3.27 7.69
N ALA A 93 -9.42 3.53 8.94
CA ALA A 93 -10.55 2.90 9.63
C ALA A 93 -11.91 3.35 9.07
N GLN A 94 -12.97 2.58 9.35
CA GLN A 94 -14.33 2.80 8.84
C GLN A 94 -14.85 4.23 9.12
N PHE A 95 -14.63 4.76 10.32
CA PHE A 95 -15.11 6.10 10.67
C PHE A 95 -14.47 7.23 9.84
N GLN A 96 -13.34 6.96 9.17
CA GLN A 96 -12.66 7.91 8.28
C GLN A 96 -12.92 7.63 6.79
N ALA A 97 -13.61 6.54 6.46
CA ALA A 97 -13.81 6.11 5.06
C ALA A 97 -14.55 7.14 4.20
N LEU A 98 -15.46 7.92 4.80
CA LEU A 98 -16.21 8.97 4.11
C LEU A 98 -15.43 10.30 4.01
N ASN A 99 -14.25 10.39 4.65
CA ASN A 99 -13.38 11.54 4.49
C ASN A 99 -12.48 11.36 3.25
N HIS A 100 -13.09 11.55 2.07
CA HIS A 100 -12.42 11.39 0.78
C HIS A 100 -11.14 12.23 0.64
N ARG A 101 -11.04 13.35 1.37
CA ARG A 101 -9.81 14.16 1.41
C ARG A 101 -8.68 13.39 2.08
N LEU A 102 -8.91 12.81 3.26
CA LEU A 102 -7.88 12.03 3.96
C LEU A 102 -7.50 10.78 3.18
N VAL A 103 -8.49 10.05 2.63
CA VAL A 103 -8.24 8.90 1.76
C VAL A 103 -7.39 9.29 0.54
N GLY A 104 -7.67 10.44 -0.08
CA GLY A 104 -6.88 10.95 -1.20
C GLY A 104 -5.46 11.36 -0.80
N ILE A 105 -5.28 11.92 0.40
CA ILE A 105 -3.95 12.25 0.95
C ILE A 105 -3.12 10.98 1.12
N ASP A 106 -3.70 9.90 1.66
CA ASP A 106 -2.98 8.64 1.83
C ASP A 106 -2.61 8.00 0.50
N LEU A 107 -3.48 8.09 -0.51
CA LEU A 107 -3.14 7.63 -1.87
C LEU A 107 -1.95 8.42 -2.47
N MET A 108 -1.85 9.71 -2.18
CA MET A 108 -0.66 10.49 -2.57
C MET A 108 0.57 10.08 -1.75
N ARG A 109 0.43 9.87 -0.44
CA ARG A 109 1.51 9.44 0.45
C ARG A 109 2.12 8.12 0.00
N ILE A 110 1.30 7.11 -0.26
CA ILE A 110 1.80 5.80 -0.72
C ILE A 110 2.51 5.91 -2.07
N THR A 111 2.05 6.80 -2.96
CA THR A 111 2.71 7.08 -4.25
C THR A 111 4.09 7.71 -4.04
N VAL A 112 4.20 8.69 -3.13
CA VAL A 112 5.47 9.33 -2.78
C VAL A 112 6.44 8.33 -2.16
N LEU A 113 5.96 7.47 -1.27
CA LEU A 113 6.75 6.43 -0.61
C LEU A 113 7.24 5.36 -1.59
N ALA A 114 6.38 4.94 -2.52
CA ALA A 114 6.73 4.00 -3.58
C ALA A 114 7.78 4.59 -4.51
N LYS A 115 7.63 5.86 -4.93
CA LYS A 115 8.65 6.57 -5.70
C LYS A 115 9.99 6.61 -4.96
N ALA A 116 9.97 6.99 -3.68
CA ALA A 116 11.19 7.07 -2.86
C ALA A 116 11.89 5.70 -2.75
N ALA A 117 11.14 4.62 -2.58
CA ALA A 117 11.68 3.26 -2.55
C ALA A 117 12.24 2.84 -3.92
N SER A 118 11.52 3.15 -5.00
CA SER A 118 11.95 2.94 -6.38
C SER A 118 13.30 3.58 -6.64
N ASP A 119 13.44 4.87 -6.36
CA ASP A 119 14.65 5.64 -6.62
C ASP A 119 15.83 5.18 -5.76
N LYS A 120 15.60 5.00 -4.45
CA LYS A 120 16.64 4.60 -3.49
C LYS A 120 17.20 3.22 -3.81
N HIS A 121 16.35 2.27 -4.17
CA HIS A 121 16.73 0.87 -4.35
C HIS A 121 16.79 0.43 -5.81
N LYS A 122 16.67 1.40 -6.74
CA LYS A 122 16.65 1.21 -8.19
C LYS A 122 15.60 0.20 -8.66
N LEU A 123 14.49 0.11 -7.94
CA LEU A 123 13.39 -0.80 -8.25
C LEU A 123 12.54 -0.23 -9.38
N LYS A 124 12.34 -1.03 -10.43
CA LYS A 124 11.42 -0.66 -11.50
C LYS A 124 9.96 -0.75 -11.04
N GLU A 125 9.63 -1.74 -10.22
CA GLU A 125 8.27 -2.01 -9.77
C GLU A 125 8.24 -2.00 -8.24
N ILE A 126 7.20 -1.39 -7.68
CA ILE A 126 6.88 -1.40 -6.25
C ILE A 126 5.42 -1.83 -6.12
N PHE A 127 5.18 -2.78 -5.22
CA PHE A 127 3.83 -3.23 -4.91
C PHE A 127 3.21 -2.31 -3.85
N THR A 128 2.02 -1.76 -4.09
CA THR A 128 1.38 -0.86 -3.13
C THR A 128 -0.07 -1.24 -2.89
N PHE A 129 -0.59 -0.91 -1.71
CA PHE A 129 -2.00 -1.15 -1.40
C PHE A 129 -2.58 -0.08 -0.47
N SER A 130 -3.87 0.17 -0.61
CA SER A 130 -4.62 1.02 0.32
C SER A 130 -5.79 0.24 0.88
N VAL A 131 -5.97 0.25 2.19
CA VAL A 131 -7.15 -0.32 2.84
C VAL A 131 -8.00 0.80 3.42
N VAL A 132 -9.26 0.87 3.01
CA VAL A 132 -10.24 1.79 3.57
C VAL A 132 -11.37 0.94 4.14
N SER A 133 -11.49 0.92 5.47
CA SER A 133 -12.33 -0.02 6.19
C SER A 133 -11.96 -1.48 5.86
N LYS A 134 -12.89 -2.22 5.25
CA LYS A 134 -12.74 -3.61 4.80
C LYS A 134 -12.39 -3.74 3.33
N TYR A 135 -12.21 -2.63 2.60
CA TYR A 135 -11.94 -2.66 1.17
C TYR A 135 -10.47 -2.39 0.92
N ALA A 136 -9.80 -3.32 0.24
CA ALA A 136 -8.41 -3.22 -0.15
C ALA A 136 -8.30 -3.01 -1.66
N THR A 137 -7.55 -1.99 -2.05
CA THR A 137 -7.15 -1.75 -3.44
C THR A 137 -5.65 -1.95 -3.57
N PHE A 138 -5.23 -2.73 -4.57
CA PHE A 138 -3.84 -3.05 -4.83
C PHE A 138 -3.38 -2.43 -6.14
N TYR A 139 -2.14 -1.94 -6.16
CA TYR A 139 -1.54 -1.28 -7.30
C TYR A 139 -0.11 -1.78 -7.55
N ILE A 140 0.33 -1.65 -8.81
CA ILE A 140 1.75 -1.67 -9.17
C ILE A 140 2.15 -0.23 -9.48
N PHE A 141 3.17 0.24 -8.76
CA PHE A 141 3.87 1.47 -9.05
C PHE A 141 5.09 1.14 -9.91
N THR A 142 5.17 1.73 -11.10
CA THR A 142 6.22 1.45 -12.10
C THR A 142 7.01 2.71 -12.41
N ARG A 143 8.34 2.60 -12.38
CA ARG A 143 9.22 3.58 -13.01
C ARG A 143 9.38 3.25 -14.50
N ALA A 144 8.42 3.71 -15.29
CA ALA A 144 8.32 3.43 -16.72
C ALA A 144 9.50 4.03 -17.51
N GLN A 145 9.92 5.25 -17.18
CA GLN A 145 11.05 5.95 -17.78
C GLN A 145 11.82 6.76 -16.73
N ALA A 146 12.95 7.37 -17.11
CA ALA A 146 13.81 8.14 -16.20
C ALA A 146 13.04 9.19 -15.36
N TYR A 147 12.04 9.83 -15.96
CA TYR A 147 11.23 10.89 -15.37
C TYR A 147 9.72 10.58 -15.34
N LEU A 148 9.33 9.34 -15.69
CA LEU A 148 7.92 8.95 -15.77
C LEU A 148 7.65 7.78 -14.83
N TYR A 149 6.69 7.99 -13.95
CA TYR A 149 6.17 6.98 -13.02
C TYR A 149 4.69 6.79 -13.26
N THR A 150 4.24 5.55 -13.18
CA THR A 150 2.83 5.18 -13.29
C THR A 150 2.43 4.39 -12.06
N MET A 151 1.16 4.49 -11.66
CA MET A 151 0.59 3.63 -10.64
C MET A 151 -0.73 3.09 -11.19
N CYS A 152 -0.81 1.78 -11.34
CA CYS A 152 -1.95 1.10 -11.98
C CYS A 152 -2.65 0.24 -10.94
N GLU A 153 -3.96 0.43 -10.80
CA GLU A 153 -4.80 -0.47 -10.01
C GLU A 153 -4.88 -1.85 -10.67
N ILE A 154 -4.72 -2.88 -9.86
CA ILE A 154 -4.69 -4.28 -10.31
C ILE A 154 -5.95 -5.00 -9.89
N ALA A 155 -6.37 -4.79 -8.65
CA ALA A 155 -7.53 -5.43 -8.06
C ALA A 155 -8.06 -4.62 -6.89
N HIS A 156 -9.37 -4.71 -6.74
CA HIS A 156 -10.12 -4.23 -5.58
C HIS A 156 -10.90 -5.41 -5.00
N ILE A 157 -10.69 -5.67 -3.71
CA ILE A 157 -11.31 -6.79 -2.98
C ILE A 157 -11.89 -6.31 -1.65
N GLN A 158 -12.92 -7.02 -1.20
CA GLN A 158 -13.39 -6.92 0.18
C GLN A 158 -12.68 -7.97 1.05
N LEU A 159 -12.00 -7.51 2.09
CA LEU A 159 -11.33 -8.33 3.09
C LEU A 159 -12.33 -8.89 4.12
N SER A 160 -12.00 -10.06 4.67
CA SER A 160 -12.80 -10.72 5.69
C SER A 160 -12.40 -10.24 7.08
N LEU A 161 -13.04 -9.18 7.60
CA LEU A 161 -12.73 -8.74 8.97
C LEU A 161 -13.24 -9.71 10.05
N THR A 162 -14.23 -10.54 9.73
CA THR A 162 -14.76 -11.57 10.63
C THR A 162 -14.90 -12.90 9.90
N LEU A 163 -15.06 -14.00 10.63
CA LEU A 163 -15.29 -15.31 10.02
C LEU A 163 -16.57 -15.35 9.18
N ASP A 164 -17.62 -14.64 9.59
CA ASP A 164 -18.90 -14.57 8.87
C ASP A 164 -18.76 -13.98 7.45
N HIS A 165 -17.72 -13.17 7.22
CA HIS A 165 -17.44 -12.59 5.92
C HIS A 165 -16.47 -13.43 5.06
N ALA A 166 -15.98 -14.56 5.58
CA ALA A 166 -15.02 -15.41 4.86
C ALA A 166 -15.55 -15.92 3.52
N PRO A 167 -16.83 -16.34 3.38
CA PRO A 167 -17.37 -16.76 2.08
C PRO A 167 -17.24 -15.70 0.99
N LEU A 168 -17.38 -14.41 1.34
CA LEU A 168 -17.24 -13.32 0.39
C LEU A 168 -15.77 -13.11 -0.03
N PHE A 169 -14.82 -13.27 0.89
CA PHE A 169 -13.40 -13.24 0.54
C PHE A 169 -13.05 -14.42 -0.38
N LEU A 170 -13.53 -15.62 -0.08
CA LEU A 170 -13.35 -16.82 -0.92
C LEU A 170 -13.98 -16.69 -2.32
N SER A 171 -15.06 -15.92 -2.46
CA SER A 171 -15.64 -15.66 -3.78
C SER A 171 -14.76 -14.78 -4.70
N GLN A 172 -13.67 -14.21 -4.17
CA GLN A 172 -12.76 -13.30 -4.88
C GLN A 172 -11.37 -13.91 -5.08
N LEU A 173 -11.23 -15.24 -4.99
CA LEU A 173 -9.92 -15.92 -5.08
C LEU A 173 -9.22 -15.73 -6.43
N ASP A 174 -9.96 -15.52 -7.51
CA ASP A 174 -9.39 -15.14 -8.82
C ASP A 174 -8.61 -13.81 -8.73
N LYS A 175 -9.18 -12.82 -8.02
CA LYS A 175 -8.52 -11.53 -7.76
C LYS A 175 -7.35 -11.70 -6.80
N VAL A 176 -7.49 -12.52 -5.76
CA VAL A 176 -6.39 -12.80 -4.81
C VAL A 176 -5.22 -13.45 -5.54
N ALA A 177 -5.46 -14.45 -6.39
CA ALA A 177 -4.43 -15.09 -7.20
C ALA A 177 -3.74 -14.08 -8.15
N LYS A 178 -4.49 -13.15 -8.75
CA LYS A 178 -3.94 -12.05 -9.55
C LYS A 178 -3.05 -11.13 -8.70
N ILE A 179 -3.49 -10.78 -7.50
CA ILE A 179 -2.72 -9.94 -6.55
C ILE A 179 -1.38 -10.62 -6.21
N ILE A 180 -1.40 -11.89 -5.83
CA ILE A 180 -0.20 -12.68 -5.52
C ILE A 180 0.73 -12.74 -6.75
N SER A 181 0.18 -13.03 -7.93
CA SER A 181 0.97 -13.09 -9.17
C SER A 181 1.63 -11.74 -9.49
N CYS A 182 0.93 -10.63 -9.27
CA CYS A 182 1.47 -9.28 -9.44
C CYS A 182 2.55 -8.95 -8.40
N PHE A 183 2.38 -9.38 -7.15
CA PHE A 183 3.41 -9.25 -6.12
C PHE A 183 4.67 -10.06 -6.48
N GLN A 184 4.51 -11.32 -6.92
CA GLN A 184 5.63 -12.13 -7.42
C GLN A 184 6.31 -11.50 -8.64
N TYR A 185 5.56 -10.82 -9.51
CA TYR A 185 6.15 -10.05 -10.61
C TYR A 185 7.04 -8.90 -10.12
N THR A 186 6.68 -8.20 -9.04
CA THR A 186 7.53 -7.12 -8.50
C THR A 186 8.82 -7.66 -7.90
N LEU A 187 8.78 -8.83 -7.24
CA LEU A 187 9.96 -9.52 -6.71
C LEU A 187 10.98 -9.87 -7.80
N ASN A 188 10.48 -10.33 -8.95
CA ASN A 188 11.30 -10.78 -10.08
C ASN A 188 11.65 -9.65 -11.06
N SER A 189 11.13 -8.44 -10.82
CA SER A 189 11.35 -7.33 -11.74
C SER A 189 12.80 -6.85 -11.70
N ARG A 190 13.34 -6.53 -12.87
CA ARG A 190 14.70 -6.02 -12.99
C ARG A 190 14.78 -4.63 -12.37
N ASN A 191 15.92 -4.34 -11.75
CA ASN A 191 16.25 -2.98 -11.38
C ASN A 191 16.35 -2.11 -12.63
N HIS A 192 16.01 -0.83 -12.50
CA HIS A 192 16.25 0.15 -13.55
C HIS A 192 17.67 0.72 -13.45
N ASN A 193 18.20 1.21 -14.56
CA ASN A 193 19.56 1.77 -14.62
C ASN A 193 19.56 3.30 -14.84
N TYR A 194 18.44 3.98 -14.56
CA TYR A 194 18.36 5.44 -14.67
C TYR A 194 19.34 6.13 -13.72
N ALA A 195 20.19 7.00 -14.28
CA ALA A 195 21.26 7.68 -13.56
C ALA A 195 20.74 8.76 -12.59
N ASN A 196 19.64 9.43 -12.95
CA ASN A 196 19.09 10.55 -12.19
C ASN A 196 17.80 10.14 -11.50
N ASP A 197 17.64 10.50 -10.24
CA ASP A 197 16.38 10.38 -9.51
C ASP A 197 15.70 11.75 -9.45
N PRO A 198 14.50 11.93 -10.03
CA PRO A 198 13.78 13.19 -9.98
C PRO A 198 13.44 13.58 -8.55
N PHE A 199 13.36 14.88 -8.27
CA PHE A 199 12.98 15.38 -6.95
C PHE A 199 11.69 14.72 -6.43
N ILE A 200 11.70 14.38 -5.15
CA ILE A 200 10.55 13.84 -4.43
C ILE A 200 9.76 15.02 -3.85
N LEU A 201 8.43 14.94 -3.89
CA LEU A 201 7.55 15.89 -3.22
C LEU A 201 7.86 15.91 -1.73
N THR A 202 8.23 17.07 -1.20
CA THR A 202 8.41 17.26 0.24
C THR A 202 7.06 17.36 0.95
N ASP A 203 7.05 17.14 2.25
CA ASP A 203 5.84 17.21 3.07
C ASP A 203 5.13 18.56 2.96
N ASN A 204 5.91 19.65 2.94
CA ASN A 204 5.38 20.99 2.75
C ASN A 204 4.71 21.14 1.37
N MET A 205 5.28 20.55 0.32
CA MET A 205 4.67 20.58 -1.01
C MET A 205 3.39 19.74 -1.06
N LEU A 206 3.38 18.57 -0.41
CA LEU A 206 2.20 17.71 -0.34
C LEU A 206 1.09 18.37 0.48
N HIS A 207 1.42 18.97 1.62
CA HIS A 207 0.50 19.74 2.44
C HIS A 207 -0.08 20.91 1.64
N ASN A 208 0.75 21.71 0.96
CA ASN A 208 0.28 22.83 0.15
C ASN A 208 -0.62 22.41 -1.02
N ALA A 209 -0.37 21.24 -1.62
CA ALA A 209 -1.22 20.68 -2.67
C ALA A 209 -2.58 20.22 -2.14
N THR A 210 -2.64 19.79 -0.88
CA THR A 210 -3.81 19.16 -0.26
C THR A 210 -4.54 20.09 0.74
N ASP A 211 -4.02 21.29 0.96
CA ASP A 211 -4.62 22.34 1.80
C ASP A 211 -5.96 22.81 1.20
N PRO A 212 -7.09 22.75 1.95
CA PRO A 212 -8.39 23.21 1.49
C PRO A 212 -8.45 24.73 1.28
N LYS A 213 -7.58 25.50 1.94
CA LYS A 213 -7.52 26.96 1.82
C LYS A 213 -6.64 27.42 0.65
N SER A 214 -5.85 26.52 0.06
CA SER A 214 -5.00 26.82 -1.08
C SER A 214 -5.84 27.00 -2.35
N SER A 215 -5.71 28.15 -3.01
CA SER A 215 -6.38 28.41 -4.27
C SER A 215 -5.79 27.52 -5.37
N ARG A 216 -6.61 26.62 -5.91
CA ARG A 216 -6.25 25.74 -7.03
C ARG A 216 -6.57 26.34 -8.40
N LYS A 217 -6.99 27.61 -8.46
CA LYS A 217 -7.26 28.30 -9.72
C LYS A 217 -5.94 28.50 -10.47
N ARG A 218 -5.86 27.96 -11.68
CA ARG A 218 -4.74 28.21 -12.60
C ARG A 218 -4.67 29.72 -12.84
N LYS A 219 -3.54 30.38 -12.57
CA LYS A 219 -3.35 31.78 -12.94
C LYS A 219 -3.47 31.85 -14.48
N SER A 220 -4.47 32.56 -14.97
CA SER A 220 -4.57 32.90 -16.39
C SER A 220 -3.43 33.86 -16.72
N ILE A 221 -2.39 33.36 -17.39
CA ILE A 221 -1.38 34.23 -17.99
C ILE A 221 -1.88 34.55 -19.39
N THR A 222 -2.67 35.61 -19.51
CA THR A 222 -2.94 36.22 -20.81
C THR A 222 -1.71 37.05 -21.17
N SER A 223 -0.84 36.51 -22.02
CA SER A 223 0.25 37.29 -22.61
C SER A 223 -0.35 38.29 -23.59
N HIS A 224 -0.59 39.53 -23.15
CA HIS A 224 -0.80 40.62 -24.07
C HIS A 224 0.57 41.03 -24.63
N TYR A 225 0.89 40.56 -25.83
CA TYR A 225 1.90 41.20 -26.66
C TYR A 225 1.34 42.57 -27.05
N ASN A 226 1.91 43.63 -26.50
CA ASN A 226 1.72 44.96 -27.09
C ASN A 226 2.65 45.04 -28.31
N HIS A 227 2.03 45.19 -29.49
CA HIS A 227 2.69 45.54 -30.73
C HIS A 227 3.21 46.97 -30.70
#